data_AF-A0A916EDB9-F1
#
_entry.id   AF-A0A916EDB9-F1
#
_cell.length_a   1.000
_cell.length_b   1.000
_cell.length_c   1.000
_cell.angle_alpha   90.00
_cell.angle_beta   90.00
_cell.angle_gamma   90.00
#
_symmetry.space_group_name_H-M   'P 1'
#
loop_
_entity.id
_entity.type
_entity.pdbx_description
1 polymer ?
#
loop_
_entity_poly.entity_id
_entity_poly.type
_entity_poly.pdbx_seq_one_letter_code
_entity_poly.pdbx_strand_id
1 'polypeptide(L)'
;MSNSISQVVLHLLSKNGPQTSKQLLSHINGYRETISHKYLKSKVLDNMKNQNLIHKKIYRGDSNDPKSSKIKPLWLWNINENKLMKFEGKTLANRNFFFSILFV
;
A
#
# COMPACT_ATOMS: atom_id res chain seq x y z
N MET A 1 -3.72 9.60 -19.10
CA MET A 1 -3.45 8.19 -18.70
C MET A 1 -4.40 7.76 -17.59
N SER A 2 -5.08 6.62 -17.72
CA SER A 2 -5.86 6.01 -16.64
C SER A 2 -4.91 5.28 -15.68
N ASN A 3 -4.49 5.91 -14.59
CA ASN A 3 -3.70 5.24 -13.55
C ASN A 3 -4.55 4.17 -12.86
N SER A 4 -4.35 2.88 -13.14
CA SER A 4 -5.10 1.79 -12.49
C SER A 4 -5.15 1.94 -10.96
N ILE A 5 -6.26 1.56 -10.30
CA ILE A 5 -6.41 1.71 -8.84
C ILE A 5 -5.25 1.03 -8.07
N SER A 6 -4.71 -0.05 -8.63
CA SER A 6 -3.52 -0.73 -8.09
C SER A 6 -2.27 0.15 -8.05
N GLN A 7 -2.04 0.99 -9.07
CA GLN A 7 -0.93 1.95 -9.08
C GLN A 7 -1.13 3.03 -8.02
N VAL A 8 -2.38 3.50 -7.84
CA VAL A 8 -2.71 4.46 -6.77
C VAL A 8 -2.44 3.84 -5.40
N VAL A 9 -2.83 2.58 -5.17
CA VAL A 9 -2.54 1.87 -3.91
C VAL A 9 -1.04 1.76 -3.66
N LEU A 10 -0.24 1.37 -4.66
CA LEU A 10 1.22 1.30 -4.50
C LEU A 10 1.83 2.67 -4.20
N HIS A 11 1.37 3.71 -4.89
CA HIS A 11 1.83 5.08 -4.63
C HIS A 11 1.53 5.52 -3.19
N LEU A 12 0.30 5.29 -2.71
CA LEU A 12 -0.11 5.63 -1.35
C LEU A 12 0.70 4.89 -0.30
N LEU A 13 0.90 3.58 -0.48
CA LEU A 13 1.68 2.77 0.45
C LEU A 13 3.16 3.14 0.46
N SER A 14 3.71 3.58 -0.67
CA SER A 14 5.09 4.04 -0.71
C SER A 14 5.26 5.41 -0.06
N LYS A 15 4.33 6.33 -0.33
CA LYS A 15 4.40 7.71 0.18
C LYS A 15 4.10 7.80 1.67
N ASN A 16 3.06 7.08 2.12
CA ASN A 16 2.54 7.17 3.49
C ASN A 16 2.93 5.98 4.37
N GLY A 17 3.61 4.98 3.80
CA GLY A 17 3.94 3.74 4.50
C GLY A 17 2.76 2.78 4.65
N PRO A 18 2.89 1.77 5.56
CA PRO A 18 1.87 0.77 5.78
C PRO A 18 0.53 1.34 6.24
N GLN A 19 -0.56 0.99 5.56
CA GLN A 19 -1.89 1.54 5.84
C GLN A 19 -2.98 0.47 5.90
N THR A 20 -4.07 0.79 6.60
CA THR A 20 -5.28 -0.03 6.62
C THR A 20 -6.09 0.12 5.33
N SER A 21 -6.94 -0.86 5.01
CA SER A 21 -7.86 -0.76 3.86
C SER A 21 -8.80 0.46 3.93
N LYS A 22 -9.17 0.90 5.14
CA LYS A 22 -10.01 2.09 5.34
C LYS A 22 -9.27 3.38 4.99
N GLN A 23 -8.02 3.51 5.41
CA GLN A 23 -7.18 4.68 5.07
C GLN A 23 -6.91 4.73 3.56
N LEU A 24 -6.55 3.59 2.96
CA LEU A 24 -6.38 3.50 1.50
C LEU A 24 -7.63 3.93 0.75
N LEU A 25 -8.81 3.46 1.18
CA LEU A 25 -10.08 3.85 0.57
C LEU A 25 -10.33 5.36 0.65
N SER A 26 -10.10 5.96 1.83
CA SER A 26 -10.28 7.40 2.04
C SER A 26 -9.40 8.22 1.09
N HIS A 27 -8.16 7.78 0.86
CA HIS A 27 -7.28 8.44 -0.09
C HIS A 27 -7.73 8.22 -1.53
N ILE A 28 -8.06 6.99 -1.94
CA ILE A 28 -8.45 6.67 -3.32
C ILE A 28 -9.70 7.43 -3.75
N ASN A 29 -10.70 7.54 -2.87
CA ASN A 29 -11.91 8.33 -3.14
C ASN A 29 -11.61 9.83 -3.31
N GLY A 30 -10.48 10.33 -2.83
CA GLY A 30 -10.02 11.69 -3.09
C GLY A 30 -9.33 11.86 -4.46
N TYR A 31 -8.86 10.77 -5.08
CA TYR A 31 -8.16 10.79 -6.38
C TYR A 31 -9.05 10.36 -7.56
N ARG A 32 -10.14 9.61 -7.33
CA ARG A 32 -10.96 8.98 -8.37
C ARG A 32 -12.42 8.77 -7.95
N GLU A 33 -13.24 8.32 -8.91
CA GLU A 33 -14.61 7.83 -8.69
C GLU A 33 -14.70 6.93 -7.45
N THR A 34 -15.78 7.14 -6.71
CA THR A 34 -16.05 6.48 -5.43
C THR A 34 -16.08 4.96 -5.61
N ILE A 35 -15.06 4.27 -5.08
CA ILE A 35 -15.05 2.81 -5.07
C ILE A 35 -15.61 2.29 -3.76
N SER A 36 -16.25 1.13 -3.79
CA SER A 36 -16.72 0.49 -2.56
C SER A 36 -15.55 -0.15 -1.80
N HIS A 37 -15.62 -0.15 -0.47
CA HIS A 37 -14.64 -0.84 0.38
C HIS A 37 -14.51 -2.33 0.05
N LYS A 38 -15.64 -2.98 -0.29
CA LYS A 38 -15.70 -4.38 -0.71
C LYS A 38 -14.90 -4.60 -2.00
N TYR A 39 -15.07 -3.72 -2.98
CA TYR A 39 -14.32 -3.78 -4.24
C TYR A 39 -12.81 -3.60 -4.01
N LEU A 40 -12.40 -2.58 -3.23
CA LEU A 40 -10.99 -2.37 -2.89
C LEU A 40 -10.37 -3.63 -2.28
N LYS A 41 -11.06 -4.26 -1.32
CA LYS A 41 -10.54 -5.43 -0.62
C LYS A 41 -10.49 -6.68 -1.51
N SER A 42 -11.64 -7.08 -2.06
CA SER A 42 -11.80 -8.37 -2.74
C SER A 42 -11.28 -8.39 -4.18
N LYS A 43 -11.21 -7.24 -4.86
CA LYS A 43 -10.72 -7.16 -6.24
C LYS A 43 -9.32 -6.59 -6.31
N VAL A 44 -9.06 -5.43 -5.69
CA VAL A 44 -7.79 -4.74 -5.87
C VAL A 44 -6.71 -5.32 -4.97
N LEU A 45 -6.91 -5.27 -3.65
CA LEU A 45 -5.91 -5.70 -2.67
C LEU A 45 -5.64 -7.20 -2.75
N ASP A 46 -6.67 -8.04 -2.88
CA ASP A 46 -6.50 -9.48 -3.05
C ASP A 46 -5.76 -9.82 -4.36
N ASN A 47 -6.06 -9.15 -5.48
CA ASN A 47 -5.31 -9.37 -6.72
C ASN A 47 -3.84 -8.95 -6.58
N MET A 48 -3.56 -7.79 -5.98
CA MET A 48 -2.19 -7.32 -5.76
C MET A 48 -1.42 -8.23 -4.80
N LYS A 49 -2.09 -8.79 -3.79
CA LYS A 49 -1.55 -9.79 -2.88
C LYS A 49 -1.24 -11.11 -3.62
N ASN A 50 -2.14 -11.59 -4.47
CA ASN A 50 -1.91 -12.81 -5.27
C ASN A 50 -0.75 -12.61 -6.25
N GLN A 51 -0.58 -11.39 -6.74
CA GLN A 51 0.59 -10.98 -7.50
C GLN A 51 1.81 -10.73 -6.61
N ASN A 52 1.81 -10.99 -5.31
CA ASN A 52 2.95 -10.74 -4.41
C ASN A 52 3.50 -9.29 -4.46
N LEU A 53 2.70 -8.30 -4.88
CA LEU A 53 3.09 -6.88 -4.90
C LEU A 53 2.96 -6.24 -3.52
N ILE A 54 1.96 -6.69 -2.76
CA ILE A 54 1.70 -6.25 -1.39
C ILE A 54 1.50 -7.47 -0.50
N HIS A 55 1.72 -7.31 0.79
CA HIS A 55 1.43 -8.32 1.80
C HIS A 55 0.76 -7.68 3.01
N LYS A 56 0.08 -8.50 3.80
CA LYS A 56 -0.67 -8.05 4.97
C LYS A 56 0.09 -8.42 6.24
N LYS A 57 0.44 -7.44 7.06
CA LYS A 57 1.15 -7.64 8.33
C LYS A 57 0.26 -7.23 9.49
N ILE A 58 0.30 -8.00 10.58
CA ILE A 58 -0.37 -7.61 11.83
C ILE A 58 0.61 -6.72 12.59
N TYR A 59 0.17 -5.49 12.87
CA TYR A 59 0.81 -4.64 13.85
C TYR A 59 0.13 -4.88 15.20
N ARG A 60 0.84 -5.57 16.09
CA ARG A 60 0.52 -5.63 17.52
C ARG A 60 1.46 -4.61 18.16
N GLY A 61 0.93 -3.70 18.97
CA GLY A 61 1.79 -2.72 19.64
C GLY A 61 2.91 -3.43 20.41
N ASP A 62 4.05 -2.75 20.58
CA ASP A 62 5.21 -3.28 21.31
C ASP A 62 4.80 -3.87 22.66
N SER A 63 5.13 -5.14 22.92
CA SER A 63 4.78 -5.81 24.17
C SER A 63 5.50 -5.23 25.40
N ASN A 64 6.53 -4.42 25.16
CA ASN A 64 7.41 -3.87 26.19
C ASN A 64 6.88 -2.55 26.77
N ASP A 65 5.84 -1.96 26.19
CA ASP A 65 5.20 -0.77 26.72
C ASP A 65 3.89 -1.19 27.43
N PRO A 66 3.75 -1.01 28.76
CA PRO A 66 2.56 -1.44 29.49
C PRO A 66 1.26 -0.74 29.02
N LYS A 67 1.36 0.37 28.26
CA LYS A 67 0.21 1.01 27.59
C LYS A 67 -0.15 0.38 26.23
N SER A 68 0.78 -0.35 25.63
CA SER A 68 0.67 -0.91 24.28
C SER A 68 -0.06 -2.26 24.24
N SER A 69 -0.13 -2.97 25.37
CA SER A 69 -0.96 -4.17 25.57
C SER A 69 -2.47 -3.95 25.32
N LYS A 70 -2.94 -2.69 25.28
CA LYS A 70 -4.32 -2.30 24.98
C LYS A 70 -4.56 -1.95 23.50
N ILE A 71 -3.51 -1.90 22.67
CA ILE A 71 -3.64 -1.53 21.26
C ILE A 71 -4.20 -2.73 20.49
N LYS A 72 -5.41 -2.58 19.96
CA LYS A 72 -6.05 -3.60 19.13
C LYS A 72 -5.14 -3.96 17.95
N PRO A 73 -5.01 -5.25 17.59
CA PRO A 73 -4.21 -5.66 16.46
C PRO A 73 -4.72 -4.99 15.18
N LEU A 74 -3.84 -4.24 14.52
CA LEU A 74 -4.14 -3.56 13.27
C LEU A 74 -3.56 -4.34 12.10
N TRP A 75 -4.40 -4.51 11.09
CA TRP A 75 -4.04 -5.17 9.85
C TRP A 75 -3.60 -4.12 8.84
N LEU A 76 -2.30 -4.07 8.58
CA LEU A 76 -1.70 -3.12 7.65
C LEU A 76 -1.29 -3.82 6.37
N TRP A 77 -1.45 -3.11 5.26
CA TRP A 77 -0.92 -3.50 3.96
C TRP A 77 0.44 -2.88 3.77
N ASN A 78 1.39 -3.69 3.35
CA ASN A 78 2.77 -3.32 3.13
C ASN A 78 3.15 -3.65 1.70
N ILE A 79 4.05 -2.86 1.12
CA ILE A 79 4.65 -3.16 -0.18
C ILE A 79 5.64 -4.32 -0.03
N ASN A 80 5.69 -5.18 -1.03
CA ASN A 80 6.75 -6.16 -1.18
C ASN A 80 7.89 -5.59 -2.02
N GLU A 81 8.86 -4.97 -1.35
CA GLU A 81 10.01 -4.29 -1.99
C GLU A 81 10.83 -5.24 -2.88
N ASN A 82 10.96 -6.51 -2.47
CA ASN A 82 11.69 -7.54 -3.22
C ASN A 82 11.09 -7.82 -4.61
N LYS A 83 9.77 -7.66 -4.77
CA LYS A 83 9.12 -7.87 -6.05
C LYS A 83 9.19 -6.62 -6.93
N LEU A 84 9.08 -5.43 -6.35
CA LEU A 84 9.21 -4.18 -7.09
C LEU A 84 10.60 -4.03 -7.70
N MET A 85 11.66 -4.39 -6.95
CA MET A 85 13.03 -4.40 -7.49
C MET A 85 13.23 -5.38 -8.66
N LYS A 86 12.47 -6.47 -8.73
CA LYS A 86 12.53 -7.43 -9.85
C LYS A 86 11.83 -6.96 -11.12
N PHE A 87 10.79 -6.12 -11.01
CA PHE A 87 10.22 -5.45 -12.18
C PHE A 87 11.16 -4.38 -12.74
N GLU A 88 12.03 -3.84 -11.88
CA GLU A 88 13.06 -2.85 -12.21
C GLU A 88 14.44 -3.49 -12.45
N GLY A 89 14.48 -4.74 -12.92
CA GLY A 89 15.70 -5.44 -13.35
C GLY A 89 16.46 -4.80 -14.53
N LYS A 90 16.16 -3.54 -14.86
CA LYS A 90 17.15 -2.60 -15.37
C LYS A 90 17.32 -1.50 -14.32
N THR A 91 18.48 -1.53 -13.69
CA THR A 91 19.14 -0.43 -12.97
C THR A 91 18.88 -0.37 -11.47
N LEU A 92 19.84 -0.99 -10.77
CA LEU A 92 20.47 -0.51 -9.55
C LEU A 92 20.20 0.99 -9.25
N ALA A 93 19.87 1.26 -7.99
CA ALA A 93 19.93 2.57 -7.36
C ALA A 93 18.99 3.64 -7.94
N ASN A 94 17.82 3.83 -7.31
CA ASN A 94 17.34 5.20 -7.17
C ASN A 94 16.43 5.41 -5.97
N ARG A 95 16.99 6.07 -4.95
CA ARG A 95 16.24 6.86 -3.96
C ARG A 95 15.42 8.01 -4.60
N ASN A 96 15.39 8.14 -5.93
CA ASN A 96 14.71 9.21 -6.66
C ASN A 96 13.51 8.77 -7.53
N PHE A 97 13.07 7.50 -7.52
CA PHE A 97 12.04 7.07 -8.49
C PHE A 97 10.59 7.49 -8.17
N PHE A 98 10.30 7.97 -6.95
CA PHE A 98 8.95 8.44 -6.61
C PHE A 98 8.64 9.89 -7.00
N PHE A 99 9.64 10.67 -7.44
CA PHE A 99 9.43 12.07 -7.86
C PHE A 99 8.98 12.23 -9.32
N SER A 100 9.01 11.18 -10.14
CA SER A 100 8.75 11.32 -11.59
C SER A 100 7.27 11.20 -12.01
N ILE A 101 6.31 11.07 -11.08
CA ILE A 101 4.86 11.02 -11.42
C ILE A 101 4.17 12.39 -11.20
N LEU A 102 4.91 13.47 -10.90
CA LEU A 102 4.34 14.80 -10.65
C LEU A 102 4.72 15.87 -11.70
N PHE A 103 5.24 15.50 -12.86
CA PHE A 103 5.45 16.43 -13.96
C PHE A 103 5.09 15.78 -15.29
N VAL A 104 3.79 15.70 -15.59
CA VAL A 104 3.17 15.90 -16.92
C VAL A 104 1.77 16.44 -16.68
#